data_AF-A0A2R6PDI4-F1
#
_entry.id   AF-A0A2R6PDI4-F1
#
_cell.length_a   1.000
_cell.length_b   1.000
_cell.length_c   1.000
_cell.angle_alpha   90.00
_cell.angle_beta   90.00
_cell.angle_gamma   90.00
#
_symmetry.space_group_name_H-M   'P 1'
#
loop_
_entity.id
_entity.type
_entity.pdbx_description
1 polymer ?
#
loop_
_entity_poly.entity_id
_entity_poly.type
_entity_poly.pdbx_seq_one_letter_code
_entity_poly.pdbx_strand_id
1 'polypeptide(L)'
;MRFIVSRSKPRRSLPRLLLFCAFFTIIGLLLLNLSSIDAPTGFPVQDEIRSESVEPVVSVTENRSSPSPRRPPVQSSCATVEEMGEEAVSEEATWKESHRVRRIIRDHFEFYGAPRVRELPPEQFCKQGFVLGKASEAGFGNEMYKILTAAGLSVMLNRSLIIGQTRGKFPFESYLSYTKLAFTLKEVKHLWRLNDCIGKYGRHLIVRTDDFEKPTETNVLCSNWKKWKQPIIWFQGTTDAVAAQFFLKNIHPPMRSAASALFGKTELLRSRPNIFGELMREIISPSRNVKDAVDWVLNGGPDPHLVLHMRMMMNRSPRAVMAATNCVKKALLRNCPQLPKSRVVLVSDTPSVINDITPKLQEFAEVLRFDYNLFKGNISSKRTARMKQLGFRVKDWGPAPRWVAFVDFFLASRAKHAVVSGAHRRVGTTYAQLIAALAEAQHRDENHALNFSFFSSFQSNLLSVGLQKQIGWGHVWNRFAGPLSCRHQQHQCALTPLLPPGWWDGILQSPIPRDINRLEMYGVKLDVFGTVDGNHLRSFCKSRKYAVKTIPVSRKCGGLTCA
;
A
#
# COMPACT_ATOMS: atom_id res chain seq x y z
N MET A 1 62.60 3.68 -39.77
CA MET A 1 63.71 4.12 -38.90
C MET A 1 63.19 5.12 -37.88
N ARG A 2 63.60 4.91 -36.61
CA ARG A 2 63.67 5.85 -35.46
C ARG A 2 62.39 6.38 -34.80
N PHE A 3 62.21 5.87 -33.58
CA PHE A 3 61.51 6.47 -32.44
C PHE A 3 62.05 7.87 -32.11
N ILE A 4 61.16 8.79 -31.73
CA ILE A 4 61.47 9.89 -30.82
C ILE A 4 60.37 9.96 -29.76
N VAL A 5 60.79 9.70 -28.52
CA VAL A 5 60.07 10.00 -27.28
C VAL A 5 60.35 11.45 -26.92
N SER A 6 59.33 12.21 -26.49
CA SER A 6 59.53 13.39 -25.65
C SER A 6 58.62 13.32 -24.42
N ARG A 7 59.28 13.36 -23.25
CA ARG A 7 58.71 13.44 -21.91
C ARG A 7 58.61 14.92 -21.53
N SER A 8 57.45 15.35 -21.01
CA SER A 8 57.39 16.12 -19.75
C SER A 8 55.95 16.27 -19.25
N LYS A 9 55.76 15.98 -17.96
CA LYS A 9 54.65 16.42 -17.11
C LYS A 9 55.20 17.52 -16.20
N PRO A 10 54.32 18.37 -15.65
CA PRO A 10 54.23 18.39 -14.20
C PRO A 10 52.78 18.24 -13.68
N ARG A 11 52.67 17.40 -12.65
CA ARG A 11 51.50 17.21 -11.78
C ARG A 11 51.34 18.43 -10.86
N ARG A 12 50.20 19.14 -10.93
CA ARG A 12 49.69 19.99 -9.84
C ARG A 12 48.15 20.05 -9.87
N SER A 13 47.48 19.13 -9.17
CA SER A 13 46.06 19.33 -8.79
C SER A 13 45.58 18.45 -7.63
N LEU A 14 46.32 17.41 -7.24
CA LEU A 14 45.92 16.52 -6.13
C LEU A 14 45.87 17.20 -4.74
N PRO A 15 46.78 18.13 -4.37
CA PRO A 15 46.72 18.76 -3.04
C PRO A 15 45.50 19.67 -2.87
N ARG A 16 45.05 20.34 -3.95
CA ARG A 16 43.91 21.25 -3.91
C ARG A 16 42.58 20.51 -3.78
N LEU A 17 42.47 19.33 -4.39
CA LEU A 17 41.27 18.49 -4.28
C LEU A 17 41.11 17.92 -2.85
N LEU A 18 42.22 17.52 -2.23
CA LEU A 18 42.21 16.99 -0.85
C LEU A 18 41.90 18.09 0.18
N LEU A 19 42.43 19.31 -0.01
CA LEU A 19 42.06 20.48 0.80
C LEU A 19 40.57 20.84 0.66
N PHE A 20 40.02 20.75 -0.56
CA PHE A 20 38.59 21.00 -0.80
C PHE A 20 37.70 19.95 -0.11
N CYS A 21 38.07 18.67 -0.16
CA CYS A 21 37.33 17.61 0.53
C CYS A 21 37.39 17.76 2.06
N ALA A 22 38.55 18.14 2.61
CA ALA A 22 38.70 18.40 4.05
C ALA A 22 37.88 19.61 4.52
N PHE A 23 37.78 20.66 3.70
CA PHE A 23 36.99 21.84 4.02
C PHE A 23 35.49 21.52 4.05
N PHE A 24 34.99 20.70 3.12
CA PHE A 24 33.60 20.26 3.10
C PHE A 24 33.24 19.30 4.24
N THR A 25 34.14 18.42 4.67
CA THR A 25 33.90 17.57 5.84
C THR A 25 33.89 18.37 7.14
N ILE A 26 34.75 19.38 7.29
CA ILE A 26 34.76 20.26 8.47
C ILE A 26 33.48 21.10 8.53
N ILE A 27 33.03 21.69 7.41
CA ILE A 27 31.76 22.43 7.36
C ILE A 27 30.56 21.51 7.62
N GLY A 28 30.59 20.28 7.07
CA GLY A 28 29.55 19.28 7.33
C GLY A 28 29.45 18.89 8.80
N LEU A 29 30.59 18.75 9.49
CA LEU A 29 30.65 18.48 10.93
C LEU A 29 30.23 19.70 11.78
N LEU A 30 30.55 20.92 11.35
CA LEU A 30 30.10 22.15 12.03
C LEU A 30 28.58 22.33 11.93
N LEU A 31 27.98 22.07 10.76
CA LEU A 31 26.52 22.13 10.58
C LEU A 31 25.77 21.04 11.36
N LEU A 32 26.40 19.88 11.56
CA LEU A 32 25.85 18.80 12.41
C LEU A 32 25.93 19.11 13.91
N ASN A 33 26.88 19.93 14.35
CA ASN A 33 26.98 20.37 15.75
C ASN A 33 26.17 21.65 16.05
N LEU A 34 25.86 22.47 15.04
CA LEU A 34 25.00 23.66 15.18
C LEU A 34 23.50 23.38 15.15
N SER A 35 23.07 22.13 14.87
CA SER A 35 21.66 21.72 14.91
C SER A 35 21.25 21.05 16.23
N SER A 36 22.05 21.24 17.29
CA SER A 36 21.77 20.78 18.65
C SER A 36 21.92 21.92 19.65
N ILE A 37 21.00 22.89 19.62
CA ILE A 37 20.51 23.68 20.77
C ILE A 37 19.22 24.34 20.27
N ASP A 38 18.08 23.97 20.86
CA ASP A 38 16.99 24.93 21.15
C ASP A 38 16.17 24.36 22.31
N ALA A 39 16.15 25.12 23.40
CA ALA A 39 15.41 24.85 24.62
C ALA A 39 13.93 25.28 24.47
N PRO A 40 12.99 24.65 25.17
CA PRO A 40 11.57 24.99 25.06
C PRO A 40 11.23 26.23 25.90
N THR A 41 10.79 27.31 25.25
CA THR A 41 10.12 28.43 25.92
C THR A 41 8.64 28.11 26.08
N GLY A 42 8.25 27.80 27.32
CA GLY A 42 6.85 27.67 27.71
C GLY A 42 6.23 29.03 28.01
N PHE A 43 4.99 29.24 27.57
CA PHE A 43 4.10 30.28 28.08
C PHE A 43 2.97 29.59 28.86
N PRO A 44 2.70 29.97 30.13
CA PRO A 44 1.56 29.43 30.86
C PRO A 44 0.30 30.25 30.54
N VAL A 45 -0.78 29.56 30.16
CA VAL A 45 -2.13 30.14 30.17
C VAL A 45 -2.82 29.62 31.43
N GLN A 46 -3.16 30.54 32.33
CA GLN A 46 -4.02 30.29 33.49
C GLN A 46 -5.47 30.20 33.01
N ASP A 47 -6.14 29.07 33.29
CA ASP A 47 -7.59 28.94 33.25
C ASP A 47 -8.15 29.34 34.63
N GLU A 48 -8.90 30.44 34.70
CA GLU A 48 -9.77 30.75 35.83
C GLU A 48 -11.18 30.22 35.55
N ILE A 49 -11.56 29.23 36.35
CA ILE A 49 -12.91 28.69 36.47
C ILE A 49 -13.78 29.70 37.20
N ARG A 50 -14.94 30.08 36.62
CA ARG A 50 -16.06 30.59 37.41
C ARG A 50 -17.36 29.93 36.97
N SER A 51 -17.78 28.98 37.80
CA SER A 51 -19.10 28.37 37.83
C SER A 51 -20.11 29.38 38.38
N GLU A 52 -21.28 29.48 37.76
CA GLU A 52 -22.47 29.99 38.43
C GLU A 52 -23.67 29.10 38.11
N SER A 53 -24.22 28.56 39.19
CA SER A 53 -25.28 27.58 39.30
C SER A 53 -26.64 28.26 39.41
N VAL A 54 -27.63 27.79 38.64
CA VAL A 54 -29.05 28.06 38.92
C VAL A 54 -29.86 26.79 38.66
N GLU A 55 -30.55 26.32 39.70
CA GLU A 55 -31.63 25.32 39.71
C GLU A 55 -32.74 25.87 40.63
N PRO A 56 -33.97 25.31 40.67
CA PRO A 56 -34.72 24.56 39.65
C PRO A 56 -36.20 25.04 39.55
N VAL A 57 -36.94 24.56 38.55
CA VAL A 57 -38.42 24.55 38.60
C VAL A 57 -38.92 23.16 38.22
N VAL A 58 -39.76 22.60 39.10
CA VAL A 58 -40.31 21.24 39.08
C VAL A 58 -41.67 21.23 38.38
N SER A 59 -41.91 20.24 37.52
CA SER A 59 -43.26 19.73 37.26
C SER A 59 -43.25 18.25 36.89
N VAL A 60 -43.98 17.48 37.70
CA VAL A 60 -44.29 16.03 37.66
C VAL A 60 -45.20 15.74 36.44
N THR A 61 -45.15 14.65 35.65
CA THR A 61 -45.61 13.28 35.98
C THR A 61 -45.39 12.30 34.78
N GLU A 62 -45.11 11.04 35.12
CA GLU A 62 -45.45 9.75 34.45
C GLU A 62 -44.76 9.17 33.18
N ASN A 63 -44.15 7.99 33.42
CA ASN A 63 -44.08 6.76 32.59
C ASN A 63 -43.24 6.68 31.30
N ARG A 64 -42.05 6.05 31.42
CA ARG A 64 -41.66 4.78 30.77
C ARG A 64 -40.15 4.54 30.94
N SER A 65 -39.80 3.38 31.50
CA SER A 65 -38.42 2.89 31.64
C SER A 65 -37.69 2.86 30.30
N SER A 66 -36.80 3.83 30.10
CA SER A 66 -35.82 3.87 29.02
C SER A 66 -34.42 3.67 29.62
N PRO A 67 -33.50 2.96 28.93
CA PRO A 67 -32.18 2.70 29.47
C PRO A 67 -31.41 4.01 29.59
N SER A 68 -30.77 4.22 30.75
CA SER A 68 -29.97 5.40 31.05
C SER A 68 -29.02 5.76 29.89
N PRO A 69 -28.89 7.04 29.51
CA PRO A 69 -27.80 7.47 28.66
C PRO A 69 -26.50 7.20 29.43
N ARG A 70 -25.68 6.26 28.92
CA ARG A 70 -24.32 6.10 29.42
C ARG A 70 -23.64 7.46 29.32
N ARG A 71 -23.20 7.99 30.46
CA ARG A 71 -22.31 9.16 30.52
C ARG A 71 -21.22 8.96 29.46
N PRO A 72 -20.89 9.99 28.63
CA PRO A 72 -19.77 9.88 27.72
C PRO A 72 -18.54 9.53 28.58
N PRO A 73 -17.77 8.49 28.21
CA PRO A 73 -16.55 8.21 28.93
C PRO A 73 -15.68 9.45 28.85
N VAL A 74 -15.09 9.84 29.98
CA VAL A 74 -14.03 10.86 30.05
C VAL A 74 -13.09 10.60 28.89
N GLN A 75 -13.07 11.49 27.89
CA GLN A 75 -12.23 11.30 26.70
C GLN A 75 -10.78 11.25 27.17
N SER A 76 -10.17 10.06 27.10
CA SER A 76 -8.73 9.93 27.26
C SER A 76 -8.07 10.82 26.20
N SER A 77 -7.05 11.59 26.58
CA SER A 77 -6.33 12.47 25.66
C SER A 77 -5.56 11.71 24.56
N CYS A 78 -5.50 10.38 24.65
CA CYS A 78 -4.88 9.48 23.69
C CYS A 78 -5.57 8.10 23.70
N ALA A 79 -5.31 7.28 22.68
CA ALA A 79 -5.74 5.89 22.57
C ALA A 79 -4.54 4.96 22.33
N THR A 80 -4.62 3.74 22.84
CA THR A 80 -3.70 2.65 22.52
C THR A 80 -3.89 2.16 21.09
N VAL A 81 -2.88 1.51 20.52
CA VAL A 81 -3.00 0.98 19.14
C VAL A 81 -4.04 -0.13 19.03
N GLU A 82 -4.32 -0.87 20.10
CA GLU A 82 -5.40 -1.86 20.13
C GLU A 82 -6.77 -1.18 20.07
N GLU A 83 -7.00 -0.11 20.86
CA GLU A 83 -8.25 0.69 20.80
C GLU A 83 -8.45 1.30 19.41
N MET A 84 -7.39 1.86 18.82
CA MET A 84 -7.41 2.39 17.45
C MET A 84 -7.74 1.29 16.41
N GLY A 85 -7.28 0.06 16.65
CA GLY A 85 -7.54 -1.08 15.77
C GLY A 85 -8.98 -1.60 15.84
N GLU A 86 -9.55 -1.66 17.05
CA GLU A 86 -10.94 -2.09 17.28
C GLU A 86 -11.98 -1.08 16.73
N GLU A 87 -11.64 0.21 16.64
CA GLU A 87 -12.49 1.18 15.93
C GLU A 87 -12.51 0.92 14.41
N ALA A 88 -11.36 0.54 13.85
CA ALA A 88 -11.13 0.45 12.41
C ALA A 88 -11.70 -0.83 11.77
N VAL A 89 -12.07 -1.84 12.55
CA VAL A 89 -12.52 -3.14 12.04
C VAL A 89 -13.87 -3.51 12.63
N SER A 90 -14.86 -3.70 11.75
CA SER A 90 -16.08 -4.45 12.07
C SER A 90 -16.17 -5.62 11.11
N GLU A 91 -16.20 -6.83 11.66
CA GLU A 91 -16.13 -8.07 10.89
C GLU A 91 -17.33 -8.21 9.93
N GLU A 92 -18.53 -7.83 10.37
CA GLU A 92 -19.75 -7.95 9.56
C GLU A 92 -19.86 -6.85 8.48
N ALA A 93 -19.50 -5.61 8.81
CA ALA A 93 -19.63 -4.49 7.88
C ALA A 93 -18.56 -4.54 6.78
N THR A 94 -17.33 -4.92 7.12
CA THR A 94 -16.21 -5.07 6.17
C THR A 94 -16.55 -6.12 5.11
N TRP A 95 -17.14 -7.23 5.53
CA TRP A 95 -17.54 -8.33 4.65
C TRP A 95 -18.52 -7.92 3.55
N LYS A 96 -19.64 -7.29 3.93
CA LYS A 96 -20.70 -6.88 2.99
C LYS A 96 -20.13 -5.90 1.97
N GLU A 97 -19.25 -5.01 2.40
CA GLU A 97 -18.60 -4.02 1.55
C GLU A 97 -17.58 -4.67 0.59
N SER A 98 -16.76 -5.62 1.04
CA SER A 98 -15.86 -6.39 0.16
C SER A 98 -16.63 -7.12 -0.94
N HIS A 99 -17.75 -7.77 -0.61
CA HIS A 99 -18.60 -8.43 -1.61
C HIS A 99 -19.27 -7.49 -2.60
N ARG A 100 -19.71 -6.33 -2.12
CA ARG A 100 -20.25 -5.28 -2.98
C ARG A 100 -19.18 -4.82 -3.98
N VAL A 101 -17.95 -4.60 -3.51
CA VAL A 101 -16.82 -4.22 -4.37
C VAL A 101 -16.45 -5.33 -5.34
N ARG A 102 -16.45 -6.61 -4.92
CA ARG A 102 -16.24 -7.76 -5.81
C ARG A 102 -17.21 -7.75 -6.99
N ARG A 103 -18.51 -7.54 -6.74
CA ARG A 103 -19.51 -7.44 -7.82
C ARG A 103 -19.21 -6.27 -8.76
N ILE A 104 -18.92 -5.10 -8.22
CA ILE A 104 -18.56 -3.92 -9.03
C ILE A 104 -17.34 -4.21 -9.93
N ILE A 105 -16.32 -4.89 -9.42
CA ILE A 105 -15.12 -5.25 -10.19
C ILE A 105 -15.47 -6.24 -11.31
N ARG A 106 -16.22 -7.30 -10.99
CA ARG A 106 -16.64 -8.32 -11.96
C ARG A 106 -17.45 -7.68 -13.09
N ASP A 107 -18.49 -6.93 -12.73
CA ASP A 107 -19.36 -6.27 -13.69
C ASP A 107 -18.55 -5.28 -14.55
N HIS A 108 -17.59 -4.56 -13.95
CA HIS A 108 -16.70 -3.68 -14.71
C HIS A 108 -15.90 -4.44 -15.78
N PHE A 109 -15.30 -5.57 -15.44
CA PHE A 109 -14.52 -6.35 -16.41
C PHE A 109 -15.39 -7.09 -17.43
N GLU A 110 -16.66 -7.34 -17.14
CA GLU A 110 -17.62 -7.84 -18.13
C GLU A 110 -17.88 -6.79 -19.23
N PHE A 111 -18.11 -5.53 -18.86
CA PHE A 111 -18.43 -4.47 -19.82
C PHE A 111 -17.21 -3.80 -20.46
N TYR A 112 -16.15 -3.58 -19.68
CA TYR A 112 -14.96 -2.82 -20.08
C TYR A 112 -13.70 -3.67 -20.20
N GLY A 113 -13.78 -4.98 -19.94
CA GLY A 113 -12.68 -5.91 -20.13
C GLY A 113 -12.34 -6.11 -21.60
N ALA A 114 -11.11 -6.56 -21.83
CA ALA A 114 -10.57 -6.73 -23.16
C ALA A 114 -11.38 -7.64 -24.09
N PRO A 115 -11.95 -8.78 -23.64
CA PRO A 115 -12.79 -9.63 -24.50
C PRO A 115 -13.94 -8.85 -25.15
N ARG A 116 -14.74 -8.14 -24.36
CA ARG A 116 -15.90 -7.38 -24.85
C ARG A 116 -15.50 -6.18 -25.70
N VAL A 117 -14.47 -5.44 -25.28
CA VAL A 117 -14.04 -4.21 -25.94
C VAL A 117 -13.41 -4.47 -27.31
N ARG A 118 -12.75 -5.61 -27.51
CA ARG A 118 -12.23 -6.02 -28.83
C ARG A 118 -13.32 -6.14 -29.90
N GLU A 119 -14.52 -6.51 -29.49
CA GLU A 119 -15.66 -6.77 -30.37
C GLU A 119 -16.51 -5.52 -30.64
N LEU A 120 -16.14 -4.37 -30.08
CA LEU A 120 -16.88 -3.13 -30.31
C LEU A 120 -16.73 -2.68 -31.77
N PRO A 121 -17.80 -2.10 -32.36
CA PRO A 121 -17.70 -1.43 -33.65
C PRO A 121 -16.64 -0.32 -33.61
N PRO A 122 -15.99 0.01 -34.75
CA PRO A 122 -14.89 0.96 -34.79
C PRO A 122 -15.17 2.29 -34.11
N GLU A 123 -16.37 2.86 -34.31
CA GLU A 123 -16.76 4.13 -33.66
C GLU A 123 -16.76 4.03 -32.14
N GLN A 124 -17.29 2.94 -31.59
CA GLN A 124 -17.37 2.71 -30.14
C GLN A 124 -15.99 2.36 -29.56
N PHE A 125 -15.22 1.51 -30.25
CA PHE A 125 -13.85 1.19 -29.85
C PHE A 125 -13.00 2.46 -29.78
N CYS A 126 -13.05 3.31 -30.80
CA CYS A 126 -12.29 4.55 -30.80
C CYS A 126 -12.75 5.49 -29.68
N LYS A 127 -14.02 5.43 -29.22
CA LYS A 127 -14.48 6.19 -28.06
C LYS A 127 -13.95 5.66 -26.72
N GLN A 128 -13.50 4.41 -26.67
CA GLN A 128 -13.04 3.77 -25.44
C GLN A 128 -11.83 4.48 -24.81
N GLY A 129 -11.86 4.57 -23.48
CA GLY A 129 -10.75 5.05 -22.66
C GLY A 129 -10.03 3.90 -21.97
N PHE A 130 -8.76 4.13 -21.62
CA PHE A 130 -7.88 3.15 -21.02
C PHE A 130 -7.13 3.73 -19.82
N VAL A 131 -6.78 2.87 -18.87
CA VAL A 131 -5.89 3.20 -17.75
C VAL A 131 -4.68 2.28 -17.79
N LEU A 132 -3.48 2.85 -17.78
CA LEU A 132 -2.21 2.15 -17.84
C LEU A 132 -1.65 1.92 -16.44
N GLY A 133 -1.56 0.65 -16.04
CA GLY A 133 -0.75 0.19 -14.92
C GLY A 133 0.62 -0.23 -15.40
N LYS A 134 1.67 0.50 -14.98
CA LYS A 134 3.05 0.16 -15.34
C LYS A 134 3.87 -0.06 -14.08
N ALA A 135 4.45 -1.25 -13.99
CA ALA A 135 5.34 -1.65 -12.93
C ALA A 135 6.76 -1.90 -13.46
N SER A 136 7.74 -1.70 -12.59
CA SER A 136 9.10 -2.18 -12.73
C SER A 136 9.27 -3.52 -12.00
N GLU A 137 10.34 -4.26 -12.26
CA GLU A 137 10.66 -5.47 -11.49
C GLU A 137 11.59 -5.16 -10.30
N ALA A 138 11.28 -4.11 -9.55
CA ALA A 138 11.97 -3.77 -8.30
C ALA A 138 11.46 -4.66 -7.14
N GLY A 139 10.64 -4.10 -6.24
CA GLY A 139 10.05 -4.81 -5.11
C GLY A 139 8.59 -5.14 -5.36
N PHE A 140 8.19 -6.41 -5.14
CA PHE A 140 6.87 -6.90 -5.56
C PHE A 140 5.70 -6.09 -5.00
N GLY A 141 5.68 -5.82 -3.69
CA GLY A 141 4.57 -5.10 -3.04
C GLY A 141 4.28 -3.73 -3.68
N ASN A 142 5.29 -2.84 -3.71
CA ASN A 142 5.09 -1.49 -4.25
C ASN A 142 4.75 -1.48 -5.74
N GLU A 143 5.32 -2.41 -6.50
CA GLU A 143 5.10 -2.49 -7.94
C GLU A 143 3.72 -3.07 -8.28
N MET A 144 3.23 -4.01 -7.48
CA MET A 144 1.86 -4.53 -7.61
C MET A 144 0.83 -3.44 -7.29
N TYR A 145 1.06 -2.59 -6.28
CA TYR A 145 0.17 -1.45 -6.01
C TYR A 145 0.00 -0.49 -7.20
N LYS A 146 1.02 -0.32 -8.06
CA LYS A 146 0.87 0.50 -9.27
C LYS A 146 -0.11 -0.12 -10.27
N ILE A 147 -0.07 -1.44 -10.41
CA ILE A 147 -0.99 -2.19 -11.27
C ILE A 147 -2.40 -2.16 -10.67
N LEU A 148 -2.54 -2.44 -9.38
CA LEU A 148 -3.83 -2.46 -8.70
C LEU A 148 -4.47 -1.08 -8.62
N THR A 149 -3.69 -0.02 -8.43
CA THR A 149 -4.20 1.36 -8.47
C THR A 149 -4.74 1.70 -9.86
N ALA A 150 -4.06 1.27 -10.93
CA ALA A 150 -4.55 1.43 -12.28
C ALA A 150 -5.84 0.62 -12.54
N ALA A 151 -5.96 -0.58 -11.99
CA ALA A 151 -7.18 -1.40 -12.06
C ALA A 151 -8.34 -0.74 -11.29
N GLY A 152 -8.12 -0.27 -10.05
CA GLY A 152 -9.14 0.49 -9.31
C GLY A 152 -9.58 1.76 -10.04
N LEU A 153 -8.63 2.47 -10.65
CA LEU A 153 -8.94 3.66 -11.45
C LEU A 153 -9.69 3.31 -12.75
N SER A 154 -9.42 2.15 -13.37
CA SER A 154 -10.16 1.68 -14.55
C SER A 154 -11.64 1.49 -14.21
N VAL A 155 -11.92 0.90 -13.04
CA VAL A 155 -13.27 0.74 -12.48
C VAL A 155 -13.91 2.10 -12.20
N MET A 156 -13.24 3.00 -11.48
CA MET A 156 -13.79 4.33 -11.15
C MET A 156 -14.14 5.18 -12.37
N LEU A 157 -13.39 5.03 -13.46
CA LEU A 157 -13.48 5.85 -14.66
C LEU A 157 -14.23 5.17 -15.81
N ASN A 158 -14.70 3.94 -15.65
CA ASN A 158 -15.31 3.13 -16.72
C ASN A 158 -14.41 3.04 -17.96
N ARG A 159 -13.13 2.70 -17.71
CA ARG A 159 -12.08 2.58 -18.73
C ARG A 159 -11.51 1.18 -18.71
N SER A 160 -10.99 0.72 -19.83
CA SER A 160 -10.33 -0.58 -19.90
C SER A 160 -8.94 -0.55 -19.26
N LEU A 161 -8.55 -1.64 -18.61
CA LEU A 161 -7.22 -1.77 -18.01
C LEU A 161 -6.17 -2.14 -19.08
N ILE A 162 -5.02 -1.45 -19.05
CA ILE A 162 -3.80 -1.85 -19.75
C ILE A 162 -2.77 -2.26 -18.71
N ILE A 163 -2.23 -3.48 -18.84
CA ILE A 163 -1.05 -3.90 -18.08
C ILE A 163 0.18 -3.66 -18.96
N GLY A 164 1.04 -2.74 -18.49
CA GLY A 164 2.21 -2.28 -19.21
C GLY A 164 3.30 -3.35 -19.29
N GLN A 165 3.64 -3.75 -20.51
CA GLN A 165 4.76 -4.65 -20.77
C GLN A 165 6.08 -3.89 -20.95
N THR A 166 7.18 -4.47 -20.50
CA THR A 166 8.53 -3.98 -20.77
C THR A 166 9.25 -4.99 -21.66
N ARG A 167 9.69 -4.56 -22.84
CA ARG A 167 10.33 -5.44 -23.86
C ARG A 167 9.48 -6.67 -24.20
N GLY A 168 8.16 -6.49 -24.28
CA GLY A 168 7.20 -7.55 -24.60
C GLY A 168 6.84 -8.48 -23.43
N LYS A 169 7.38 -8.23 -22.24
CA LYS A 169 7.18 -9.06 -21.06
C LYS A 169 6.30 -8.39 -20.02
N PHE A 170 5.41 -9.15 -19.39
CA PHE A 170 4.64 -8.64 -18.26
C PHE A 170 5.52 -8.55 -17.00
N PRO A 171 5.24 -7.60 -16.09
CA PRO A 171 5.98 -7.51 -14.84
C PRO A 171 5.84 -8.82 -14.04
N PHE A 172 6.96 -9.46 -13.68
CA PHE A 172 6.94 -10.71 -12.92
C PHE A 172 6.29 -11.92 -13.64
N GLU A 173 6.22 -11.91 -14.97
CA GLU A 173 5.61 -12.99 -15.78
C GLU A 173 6.17 -14.40 -15.51
N SER A 174 7.39 -14.49 -14.98
CA SER A 174 8.00 -15.78 -14.61
C SER A 174 7.36 -16.42 -13.38
N TYR A 175 6.65 -15.62 -12.58
CA TYR A 175 6.08 -16.01 -11.28
C TYR A 175 4.56 -15.81 -11.22
N LEU A 176 4.02 -14.95 -12.08
CA LEU A 176 2.60 -14.62 -12.16
C LEU A 176 2.03 -14.91 -13.53
N SER A 177 0.77 -15.34 -13.54
CA SER A 177 -0.09 -15.33 -14.72
C SER A 177 -1.05 -14.15 -14.61
N TYR A 178 -1.17 -13.35 -15.67
CA TYR A 178 -2.13 -12.24 -15.72
C TYR A 178 -3.42 -12.65 -16.43
N THR A 179 -4.54 -12.06 -16.01
CA THR A 179 -5.85 -12.26 -16.63
C THR A 179 -5.89 -11.83 -18.11
N LYS A 180 -6.81 -12.43 -18.87
CA LYS A 180 -7.13 -12.03 -20.26
C LYS A 180 -8.06 -10.82 -20.35
N LEU A 181 -8.55 -10.33 -19.20
CA LEU A 181 -9.45 -9.19 -19.09
C LEU A 181 -8.76 -7.84 -19.32
N ALA A 182 -7.42 -7.79 -19.29
CA ALA A 182 -6.66 -6.58 -19.54
C ALA A 182 -6.04 -6.56 -20.95
N PHE A 183 -5.81 -5.36 -21.46
CA PHE A 183 -5.08 -5.13 -22.70
C PHE A 183 -3.58 -5.03 -22.47
N THR A 184 -2.81 -5.24 -23.55
CA THR A 184 -1.44 -4.73 -23.64
C THR A 184 -1.40 -3.40 -24.41
N LEU A 185 -0.39 -2.56 -24.16
CA LEU A 185 -0.24 -1.33 -24.95
C LEU A 185 0.04 -1.63 -26.44
N LYS A 186 0.70 -2.76 -26.74
CA LYS A 186 0.94 -3.21 -28.12
C LYS A 186 -0.36 -3.52 -28.85
N GLU A 187 -1.26 -4.22 -28.16
CA GLU A 187 -2.59 -4.56 -28.66
C GLU A 187 -3.46 -3.32 -28.88
N VAL A 188 -3.51 -2.40 -27.92
CA VAL A 188 -4.26 -1.14 -28.09
C VAL A 188 -3.74 -0.37 -29.30
N LYS A 189 -2.41 -0.26 -29.49
CA LYS A 189 -1.82 0.38 -30.69
C LYS A 189 -2.28 -0.28 -31.99
N HIS A 190 -2.35 -1.61 -32.00
CA HIS A 190 -2.78 -2.36 -33.19
C HIS A 190 -4.26 -2.11 -33.50
N LEU A 191 -5.14 -2.28 -32.51
CA LEU A 191 -6.57 -2.06 -32.67
C LEU A 191 -6.91 -0.59 -33.00
N TRP A 192 -6.13 0.37 -32.49
CA TRP A 192 -6.28 1.79 -32.81
C TRP A 192 -6.06 2.08 -34.30
N ARG A 193 -5.14 1.35 -34.93
CA ARG A 193 -4.87 1.45 -36.38
C ARG A 193 -5.91 0.69 -37.19
N LEU A 194 -6.26 -0.52 -36.74
CA LEU A 194 -7.23 -1.38 -37.42
C LEU A 194 -8.59 -0.69 -37.56
N ASN A 195 -9.02 0.02 -36.52
CA ASN A 195 -10.30 0.76 -36.51
C ASN A 195 -10.20 2.17 -37.12
N ASP A 196 -9.05 2.55 -37.67
CA ASP A 196 -8.74 3.88 -38.21
C ASP A 196 -9.19 5.03 -37.28
N CYS A 197 -8.82 4.93 -35.99
CA CYS A 197 -9.23 5.92 -35.00
C CYS A 197 -8.69 7.33 -35.27
N ILE A 198 -7.57 7.45 -36.00
CA ILE A 198 -6.96 8.74 -36.33
C ILE A 198 -7.56 9.30 -37.62
N GLY A 199 -7.62 8.53 -38.71
CA GLY A 199 -8.12 9.01 -39.99
C GLY A 199 -9.62 9.28 -39.94
N LYS A 200 -10.42 8.24 -39.67
CA LYS A 200 -11.89 8.32 -39.66
C LYS A 200 -12.48 9.11 -38.50
N TYR A 201 -11.87 9.04 -37.30
CA TYR A 201 -12.45 9.60 -36.08
C TYR A 201 -11.63 10.73 -35.43
N GLY A 202 -10.51 11.14 -36.03
CA GLY A 202 -9.70 12.27 -35.55
C GLY A 202 -9.10 12.08 -34.15
N ARG A 203 -9.03 10.85 -33.64
CA ARG A 203 -8.69 10.57 -32.25
C ARG A 203 -7.26 10.04 -32.12
N HIS A 204 -6.36 10.93 -31.73
CA HIS A 204 -4.96 10.60 -31.49
C HIS A 204 -4.76 9.72 -30.25
N LEU A 205 -3.97 8.64 -30.39
CA LEU A 205 -3.56 7.80 -29.28
C LEU A 205 -2.46 8.50 -28.47
N ILE A 206 -2.85 9.12 -27.35
CA ILE A 206 -1.96 9.82 -26.42
C ILE A 206 -2.17 9.33 -25.00
N VAL A 207 -1.09 9.35 -24.20
CA VAL A 207 -1.12 9.06 -22.77
C VAL A 207 -1.09 10.37 -22.01
N ARG A 208 -2.07 10.62 -21.14
CA ARG A 208 -1.98 11.64 -20.09
C ARG A 208 -1.32 11.04 -18.87
N THR A 209 -0.26 11.68 -18.37
CA THR A 209 0.41 11.29 -17.14
C THR A 209 0.01 12.21 -15.99
N ASP A 210 -0.15 11.64 -14.82
CA ASP A 210 -0.36 12.36 -13.56
C ASP A 210 0.54 11.70 -12.51
N ASP A 211 1.45 12.44 -11.88
CA ASP A 211 2.47 11.89 -10.98
C ASP A 211 2.15 12.22 -9.53
N PHE A 212 1.65 11.23 -8.80
CA PHE A 212 1.25 11.40 -7.40
C PHE A 212 2.39 11.90 -6.53
N GLU A 213 3.64 11.51 -6.79
CA GLU A 213 4.79 11.91 -5.95
C GLU A 213 5.18 13.38 -6.13
N LYS A 214 4.57 14.08 -7.10
CA LYS A 214 4.83 15.48 -7.42
C LYS A 214 3.57 16.32 -7.15
N PRO A 215 3.45 16.94 -5.96
CA PRO A 215 2.24 17.67 -5.56
C PRO A 215 1.84 18.78 -6.56
N THR A 216 2.83 19.43 -7.16
CA THR A 216 2.64 20.49 -8.17
C THR A 216 2.16 19.96 -9.52
N GLU A 217 2.33 18.68 -9.81
CA GLU A 217 1.97 18.05 -11.09
C GLU A 217 0.70 17.20 -11.03
N THR A 218 0.36 16.65 -9.85
CA THR A 218 -0.80 15.75 -9.71
C THR A 218 -2.14 16.47 -9.60
N ASN A 219 -3.14 16.01 -10.34
CA ASN A 219 -4.50 16.55 -10.33
C ASN A 219 -5.48 15.66 -9.54
N VAL A 220 -4.98 14.77 -8.67
CA VAL A 220 -5.79 13.77 -7.95
C VAL A 220 -6.89 14.40 -7.07
N LEU A 221 -6.66 15.57 -6.47
CA LEU A 221 -7.65 16.29 -5.66
C LEU A 221 -8.45 17.33 -6.46
N CYS A 222 -7.84 17.98 -7.44
CA CYS A 222 -8.37 19.22 -8.03
C CYS A 222 -9.09 19.04 -9.37
N SER A 223 -9.09 17.84 -9.97
CA SER A 223 -9.65 17.63 -11.31
C SER A 223 -10.70 16.53 -11.33
N ASN A 224 -11.65 16.65 -12.28
CA ASN A 224 -12.59 15.59 -12.60
C ASN A 224 -12.02 14.68 -13.71
N TRP A 225 -11.46 13.54 -13.32
CA TRP A 225 -10.78 12.61 -14.24
C TRP A 225 -11.76 11.90 -15.18
N LYS A 226 -13.05 11.80 -14.81
CA LYS A 226 -14.10 11.28 -15.70
C LYS A 226 -14.30 12.14 -16.95
N LYS A 227 -13.95 13.43 -16.90
CA LYS A 227 -14.05 14.37 -18.03
C LYS A 227 -12.80 14.42 -18.91
N TRP A 228 -11.75 13.68 -18.59
CA TRP A 228 -10.51 13.72 -19.37
C TRP A 228 -10.68 13.06 -20.73
N LYS A 229 -10.38 13.81 -21.80
CA LYS A 229 -10.56 13.34 -23.18
C LYS A 229 -9.41 12.43 -23.67
N GLN A 230 -8.29 12.41 -22.97
CA GLN A 230 -7.13 11.62 -23.39
C GLN A 230 -7.47 10.12 -23.36
N PRO A 231 -7.12 9.35 -24.42
CA PRO A 231 -7.49 7.94 -24.48
C PRO A 231 -6.86 7.12 -23.36
N ILE A 232 -5.58 7.31 -23.06
CA ILE A 232 -4.89 6.57 -22.01
C ILE A 232 -4.56 7.51 -20.85
N ILE A 233 -4.85 7.07 -19.62
CA ILE A 233 -4.43 7.71 -18.38
C ILE A 233 -3.36 6.85 -17.71
N TRP A 234 -2.27 7.47 -17.23
CA TRP A 234 -1.26 6.80 -16.43
C TRP A 234 -1.02 7.57 -15.13
N PHE A 235 -1.51 7.00 -14.03
CA PHE A 235 -1.30 7.54 -12.68
C PHE A 235 -0.01 6.94 -12.09
N GLN A 236 1.02 7.78 -11.98
CA GLN A 236 2.37 7.42 -11.54
C GLN A 236 2.54 7.67 -10.03
N GLY A 237 3.61 7.12 -9.45
CA GLY A 237 3.92 7.35 -8.03
C GLY A 237 3.02 6.59 -7.04
N THR A 238 2.25 5.61 -7.52
CA THR A 238 1.21 4.89 -6.77
C THR A 238 1.76 3.62 -6.10
N THR A 239 2.73 3.76 -5.20
CA THR A 239 3.48 2.62 -4.62
C THR A 239 2.80 1.88 -3.47
N ASP A 240 1.60 2.30 -3.09
CA ASP A 240 0.87 1.79 -1.93
C ASP A 240 -0.63 2.11 -2.03
N ALA A 241 -1.37 1.76 -0.97
CA ALA A 241 -2.81 1.96 -0.89
C ALA A 241 -3.26 3.42 -0.76
N VAL A 242 -2.38 4.38 -0.46
CA VAL A 242 -2.76 5.75 -0.08
C VAL A 242 -3.09 6.59 -1.31
N ALA A 243 -2.29 6.50 -2.38
CA ALA A 243 -2.45 7.37 -3.55
C ALA A 243 -3.84 7.30 -4.20
N ALA A 244 -4.42 6.10 -4.31
CA ALA A 244 -5.76 5.91 -4.87
C ALA A 244 -6.86 6.49 -3.95
N GLN A 245 -6.63 6.50 -2.63
CA GLN A 245 -7.60 6.99 -1.66
C GLN A 245 -7.70 8.52 -1.64
N PHE A 246 -6.74 9.27 -2.18
CA PHE A 246 -6.86 10.72 -2.32
C PHE A 246 -8.12 11.14 -3.10
N PHE A 247 -8.61 10.30 -4.02
CA PHE A 247 -9.85 10.58 -4.74
C PHE A 247 -11.09 10.67 -3.84
N LEU A 248 -11.07 10.09 -2.62
CA LEU A 248 -12.15 10.24 -1.63
C LEU A 248 -12.35 11.70 -1.22
N LYS A 249 -11.32 12.53 -1.36
CA LYS A 249 -11.34 13.96 -0.99
C LYS A 249 -11.23 14.90 -2.19
N ASN A 250 -11.42 14.37 -3.40
CA ASN A 250 -11.45 15.19 -4.59
C ASN A 250 -12.51 16.32 -4.47
N ILE A 251 -12.23 17.50 -5.00
CA ILE A 251 -13.18 18.63 -4.91
C ILE A 251 -14.46 18.39 -5.74
N HIS A 252 -14.39 17.50 -6.74
CA HIS A 252 -15.50 17.19 -7.62
C HIS A 252 -16.33 16.02 -7.08
N PRO A 253 -17.63 16.23 -6.79
CA PRO A 253 -18.50 15.17 -6.28
C PRO A 253 -18.50 13.87 -7.10
N PRO A 254 -18.54 13.87 -8.45
CA PRO A 254 -18.54 12.64 -9.24
C PRO A 254 -17.30 11.75 -9.06
N MET A 255 -16.16 12.35 -8.73
CA MET A 255 -14.93 11.61 -8.42
C MET A 255 -14.98 11.04 -7.01
N ARG A 256 -15.42 11.83 -6.02
CA ARG A 256 -15.60 11.35 -4.64
C ARG A 256 -16.58 10.19 -4.55
N SER A 257 -17.71 10.27 -5.25
CA SER A 257 -18.70 9.20 -5.28
C SER A 257 -18.12 7.91 -5.88
N ALA A 258 -17.35 8.02 -6.96
CA ALA A 258 -16.68 6.87 -7.57
C ALA A 258 -15.62 6.24 -6.65
N ALA A 259 -14.85 7.08 -5.96
CA ALA A 259 -13.86 6.62 -4.99
C ALA A 259 -14.54 5.95 -3.79
N SER A 260 -15.60 6.55 -3.25
CA SER A 260 -16.33 6.01 -2.09
C SER A 260 -16.98 4.66 -2.42
N ALA A 261 -17.42 4.46 -3.66
CA ALA A 261 -17.94 3.17 -4.12
C ALA A 261 -16.90 2.04 -4.04
N LEU A 262 -15.60 2.32 -4.19
CA LEU A 262 -14.54 1.31 -4.12
C LEU A 262 -13.79 1.26 -2.79
N PHE A 263 -13.62 2.40 -2.14
CA PHE A 263 -12.77 2.53 -0.95
C PHE A 263 -13.56 2.72 0.34
N GLY A 264 -14.89 2.72 0.28
CA GLY A 264 -15.77 2.95 1.43
C GLY A 264 -15.86 4.42 1.83
N LYS A 265 -16.62 4.68 2.90
CA LYS A 265 -16.80 6.04 3.44
C LYS A 265 -15.65 6.41 4.37
N THR A 266 -15.32 7.70 4.40
CA THR A 266 -14.18 8.18 5.20
C THR A 266 -14.52 8.37 6.67
N GLU A 267 -15.78 8.60 6.98
CA GLU A 267 -16.31 8.81 8.33
C GLU A 267 -16.56 7.48 9.07
N LEU A 268 -16.67 6.37 8.33
CA LEU A 268 -17.01 5.06 8.88
C LEU A 268 -15.92 4.04 8.51
N LEU A 269 -14.85 3.98 9.30
CA LEU A 269 -13.71 3.07 9.06
C LEU A 269 -14.12 1.59 8.99
N ARG A 270 -15.17 1.21 9.73
CA ARG A 270 -15.76 -0.13 9.72
C ARG A 270 -16.35 -0.55 8.37
N SER A 271 -16.55 0.38 7.44
CA SER A 271 -17.12 0.13 6.11
C SER A 271 -16.06 -0.04 5.01
N ARG A 272 -14.78 -0.13 5.37
CA ARG A 272 -13.68 -0.17 4.38
C ARG A 272 -13.56 -1.55 3.75
N PRO A 273 -13.76 -1.69 2.42
CA PRO A 273 -13.71 -2.98 1.74
C PRO A 273 -12.28 -3.44 1.43
N ASN A 274 -12.10 -4.74 1.18
CA ASN A 274 -10.85 -5.32 0.68
C ASN A 274 -10.67 -5.14 -0.84
N ILE A 275 -10.65 -3.90 -1.31
CA ILE A 275 -10.52 -3.58 -2.74
C ILE A 275 -9.29 -4.21 -3.41
N PHE A 276 -8.13 -4.18 -2.75
CA PHE A 276 -6.89 -4.63 -3.34
C PHE A 276 -6.81 -6.15 -3.43
N GLY A 277 -7.37 -6.87 -2.46
CA GLY A 277 -7.51 -8.32 -2.51
C GLY A 277 -8.41 -8.77 -3.63
N GLU A 278 -9.59 -8.15 -3.75
CA GLU A 278 -10.55 -8.46 -4.81
C GLU A 278 -10.01 -8.15 -6.21
N LEU A 279 -9.30 -7.02 -6.38
CA LEU A 279 -8.62 -6.73 -7.65
C LEU A 279 -7.52 -7.76 -7.95
N MET A 280 -6.68 -8.12 -6.98
CA MET A 280 -5.63 -9.14 -7.19
C MET A 280 -6.23 -10.48 -7.64
N ARG A 281 -7.29 -10.93 -6.96
CA ARG A 281 -8.01 -12.17 -7.30
C ARG A 281 -8.49 -12.19 -8.75
N GLU A 282 -8.90 -11.04 -9.28
CA GLU A 282 -9.39 -10.91 -10.65
C GLU A 282 -8.26 -10.84 -11.70
N ILE A 283 -7.12 -10.23 -11.35
CA ILE A 283 -6.09 -9.88 -12.35
C ILE A 283 -4.84 -10.76 -12.35
N ILE A 284 -4.51 -11.43 -11.25
CA ILE A 284 -3.32 -12.29 -11.15
C ILE A 284 -3.62 -13.66 -10.54
N SER A 285 -2.84 -14.65 -10.96
CA SER A 285 -2.75 -15.97 -10.35
C SER A 285 -1.29 -16.44 -10.31
N PRO A 286 -0.94 -17.40 -9.43
CA PRO A 286 0.42 -17.94 -9.43
C PRO A 286 0.72 -18.62 -10.78
N SER A 287 1.98 -18.52 -11.24
CA SER A 287 2.43 -19.38 -12.34
C SER A 287 2.45 -20.85 -11.90
N ARG A 288 2.42 -21.78 -12.86
CA ARG A 288 2.42 -23.22 -12.58
C ARG A 288 3.56 -23.63 -11.63
N ASN A 289 4.77 -23.17 -11.89
CA ASN A 289 5.92 -23.52 -11.06
C ASN A 289 5.84 -22.95 -9.63
N VAL A 290 5.20 -21.78 -9.46
CA VAL A 290 4.99 -21.21 -8.11
C VAL A 290 3.91 -22.00 -7.38
N LYS A 291 2.82 -22.35 -8.08
CA LYS A 291 1.78 -23.22 -7.54
C LYS A 291 2.34 -24.58 -7.09
N ASP A 292 3.15 -25.23 -7.93
CA ASP A 292 3.77 -26.52 -7.60
C ASP A 292 4.64 -26.42 -6.32
N ALA A 293 5.34 -25.30 -6.13
CA ALA A 293 6.12 -25.05 -4.91
C ALA A 293 5.25 -24.82 -3.67
N VAL A 294 4.12 -24.11 -3.82
CA VAL A 294 3.14 -23.94 -2.74
C VAL A 294 2.53 -25.28 -2.35
N ASP A 295 2.08 -26.06 -3.35
CA ASP A 295 1.47 -27.38 -3.13
C ASP A 295 2.46 -28.35 -2.48
N TRP A 296 3.75 -28.25 -2.81
CA TRP A 296 4.83 -29.02 -2.15
C TRP A 296 4.96 -28.70 -0.66
N VAL A 297 4.86 -27.42 -0.25
CA VAL A 297 4.92 -27.05 1.18
C VAL A 297 3.69 -27.55 1.93
N LEU A 298 2.51 -27.45 1.30
CA LEU A 298 1.27 -27.92 1.91
C LEU A 298 1.25 -29.45 2.05
N ASN A 299 1.93 -30.16 1.15
CA ASN A 299 2.08 -31.62 1.11
C ASN A 299 0.73 -32.35 1.19
N GLY A 300 -0.26 -31.87 0.43
CA GLY A 300 -1.64 -32.40 0.45
C GLY A 300 -2.43 -32.09 1.73
N GLY A 301 -1.83 -31.39 2.71
CA GLY A 301 -2.51 -30.95 3.92
C GLY A 301 -3.44 -29.74 3.69
N PRO A 302 -4.30 -29.41 4.67
CA PRO A 302 -5.27 -28.33 4.56
C PRO A 302 -4.60 -26.95 4.55
N ASP A 303 -5.32 -25.94 4.09
CA ASP A 303 -4.83 -24.56 4.14
C ASP A 303 -4.45 -24.12 5.57
N PRO A 304 -3.39 -23.30 5.71
CA PRO A 304 -2.95 -22.81 7.01
C PRO A 304 -4.01 -21.95 7.70
N HIS A 305 -3.98 -21.95 9.02
CA HIS A 305 -4.92 -21.16 9.82
C HIS A 305 -4.48 -19.71 9.92
N LEU A 306 -3.18 -19.50 10.10
CA LEU A 306 -2.59 -18.18 10.31
C LEU A 306 -1.31 -18.04 9.49
N VAL A 307 -1.03 -16.84 9.00
CA VAL A 307 0.33 -16.46 8.58
C VAL A 307 0.92 -15.46 9.57
N LEU A 308 2.18 -15.67 9.94
CA LEU A 308 3.04 -14.66 10.55
C LEU A 308 4.06 -14.18 9.52
N HIS A 309 3.95 -12.91 9.11
CA HIS A 309 4.96 -12.24 8.29
C HIS A 309 5.81 -11.29 9.14
N MET A 310 7.13 -11.50 9.16
CA MET A 310 8.08 -10.68 9.90
C MET A 310 8.98 -9.86 8.98
N ARG A 311 8.91 -8.53 9.07
CA ARG A 311 9.81 -7.60 8.38
C ARG A 311 10.95 -7.17 9.32
N MET A 312 12.08 -7.86 9.24
CA MET A 312 13.16 -7.72 10.21
C MET A 312 14.38 -6.95 9.68
N MET A 313 14.59 -6.87 8.36
CA MET A 313 15.71 -6.12 7.75
C MET A 313 17.06 -6.46 8.39
N MET A 314 17.34 -7.76 8.55
CA MET A 314 18.55 -8.31 9.17
C MET A 314 18.70 -8.05 10.68
N ASN A 315 17.67 -7.51 11.34
CA ASN A 315 17.66 -7.31 12.79
C ASN A 315 17.20 -8.60 13.51
N ARG A 316 17.80 -8.92 14.65
CA ARG A 316 17.45 -10.08 15.50
C ARG A 316 16.88 -9.65 16.85
N SER A 317 15.93 -8.73 16.85
CA SER A 317 15.37 -8.17 18.08
C SER A 317 14.57 -9.22 18.87
N PRO A 318 15.00 -9.60 20.09
CA PRO A 318 14.25 -10.57 20.91
C PRO A 318 12.87 -10.05 21.31
N ARG A 319 12.74 -8.73 21.48
CA ARG A 319 11.46 -8.05 21.78
C ARG A 319 10.46 -8.21 20.63
N ALA A 320 10.91 -8.06 19.38
CA ALA A 320 10.07 -8.27 18.21
C ALA A 320 9.59 -9.72 18.09
N VAL A 321 10.47 -10.68 18.39
CA VAL A 321 10.13 -12.11 18.43
C VAL A 321 9.08 -12.38 19.51
N MET A 322 9.29 -11.88 20.73
CA MET A 322 8.35 -12.05 21.85
C MET A 322 6.98 -11.41 21.55
N ALA A 323 6.96 -10.18 21.05
CA ALA A 323 5.73 -9.49 20.66
C ALA A 323 4.99 -10.26 19.56
N ALA A 324 5.70 -10.77 18.55
CA ALA A 324 5.12 -11.57 17.48
C ALA A 324 4.51 -12.88 18.00
N THR A 325 5.25 -13.64 18.82
CA THR A 325 4.76 -14.89 19.43
C THR A 325 3.51 -14.65 20.27
N ASN A 326 3.50 -13.61 21.10
CA ASN A 326 2.33 -13.26 21.92
C ASN A 326 1.13 -12.85 21.06
N CYS A 327 1.36 -12.08 20.00
CA CYS A 327 0.31 -11.67 19.08
C CYS A 327 -0.27 -12.86 18.30
N VAL A 328 0.58 -13.81 17.88
CA VAL A 328 0.12 -15.08 17.28
C VAL A 328 -0.74 -15.88 18.26
N LYS A 329 -0.31 -16.04 19.53
CA LYS A 329 -1.13 -16.71 20.56
C LYS A 329 -2.49 -16.02 20.71
N LYS A 330 -2.52 -14.69 20.83
CA LYS A 330 -3.76 -13.90 20.93
C LYS A 330 -4.67 -14.08 19.70
N ALA A 331 -4.09 -14.06 18.49
CA ALA A 331 -4.83 -14.24 17.25
C ALA A 331 -5.43 -15.66 17.13
N LEU A 332 -4.68 -16.70 17.51
CA LEU A 332 -5.19 -18.08 17.50
C LEU A 332 -6.27 -18.29 18.56
N LEU A 333 -6.09 -17.77 19.78
CA LEU A 333 -7.10 -17.87 20.84
C LEU A 333 -8.41 -17.19 20.42
N ARG A 334 -8.33 -16.03 19.75
CA ARG A 334 -9.50 -15.29 19.27
C ARG A 334 -10.23 -16.00 18.13
N ASN A 335 -9.49 -16.53 17.16
CA ASN A 335 -10.09 -16.98 15.89
C ASN A 335 -10.15 -18.51 15.73
N CYS A 336 -9.41 -19.26 16.53
CA CYS A 336 -9.25 -20.71 16.44
C CYS A 336 -9.33 -21.40 17.83
N PRO A 337 -10.29 -21.05 18.72
CA PRO A 337 -10.29 -21.52 20.11
C PRO A 337 -10.47 -23.04 20.27
N GLN A 338 -11.05 -23.70 19.27
CA GLN A 338 -11.41 -25.12 19.29
C GLN A 338 -10.37 -26.03 18.60
N LEU A 339 -9.26 -25.47 18.10
CA LEU A 339 -8.29 -26.21 17.28
C LEU A 339 -7.04 -26.60 18.09
N PRO A 340 -6.81 -27.89 18.39
CA PRO A 340 -5.72 -28.33 19.26
C PRO A 340 -4.33 -28.09 18.67
N LYS A 341 -4.18 -27.99 17.34
CA LYS A 341 -2.91 -27.63 16.70
C LYS A 341 -3.12 -26.85 15.40
N SER A 342 -3.08 -25.53 15.51
CA SER A 342 -3.21 -24.63 14.35
C SER A 342 -1.95 -24.65 13.48
N ARG A 343 -2.12 -24.69 12.15
CA ARG A 343 -1.03 -24.53 11.18
C ARG A 343 -0.70 -23.06 10.95
N VAL A 344 0.55 -22.67 11.18
CA VAL A 344 1.04 -21.28 11.06
C VAL A 344 2.13 -21.21 9.99
N VAL A 345 1.89 -20.45 8.92
CA VAL A 345 2.94 -20.14 7.93
C VAL A 345 3.83 -19.04 8.48
N LEU A 346 5.15 -19.24 8.42
CA LEU A 346 6.14 -18.25 8.85
C LEU A 346 6.92 -17.70 7.65
N VAL A 347 6.80 -16.40 7.40
CA VAL A 347 7.53 -15.68 6.35
C VAL A 347 8.41 -14.60 6.98
N SER A 348 9.68 -14.53 6.59
CA SER A 348 10.60 -13.48 7.04
C SER A 348 11.67 -13.20 6.00
N ASP A 349 12.07 -11.94 5.90
CA ASP A 349 13.23 -11.51 5.11
C ASP A 349 14.57 -11.83 5.80
N THR A 350 14.53 -12.27 7.07
CA THR A 350 15.71 -12.46 7.91
C THR A 350 15.78 -13.91 8.39
N PRO A 351 16.61 -14.77 7.75
CA PRO A 351 16.68 -16.20 8.07
C PRO A 351 17.04 -16.52 9.52
N SER A 352 17.88 -15.70 10.16
CA SER A 352 18.27 -15.92 11.54
C SER A 352 17.10 -15.77 12.53
N VAL A 353 16.14 -14.89 12.25
CA VAL A 353 14.93 -14.73 13.07
C VAL A 353 14.00 -15.93 12.94
N ILE A 354 13.99 -16.61 11.78
CA ILE A 354 13.23 -17.86 11.62
C ILE A 354 13.69 -18.89 12.65
N ASN A 355 15.00 -19.06 12.81
CA ASN A 355 15.56 -20.02 13.77
C ASN A 355 15.20 -19.64 15.22
N ASP A 356 15.14 -18.34 15.52
CA ASP A 356 14.86 -17.85 16.87
C ASP A 356 13.37 -18.01 17.25
N ILE A 357 12.44 -17.84 16.30
CA ILE A 357 10.99 -17.86 16.56
C ILE A 357 10.35 -19.24 16.35
N THR A 358 10.90 -20.08 15.47
CA THR A 358 10.29 -21.38 15.13
C THR A 358 10.07 -22.27 16.36
N PRO A 359 11.05 -22.48 17.25
CA PRO A 359 10.84 -23.31 18.44
C PRO A 359 9.71 -22.79 19.34
N LYS A 360 9.61 -21.46 19.49
CA LYS A 360 8.59 -20.80 20.31
C LYS A 360 7.18 -20.98 19.76
N LEU A 361 7.03 -20.99 18.44
CA LEU A 361 5.74 -21.24 17.79
C LEU A 361 5.39 -22.74 17.84
N GLN A 362 6.38 -23.61 17.70
CA GLN A 362 6.20 -25.06 17.76
C GLN A 362 5.70 -25.57 19.12
N GLU A 363 5.87 -24.79 20.19
CA GLU A 363 5.26 -25.05 21.50
C GLU A 363 3.72 -25.17 21.44
N PHE A 364 3.05 -24.51 20.49
CA PHE A 364 1.57 -24.46 20.44
C PHE A 364 0.97 -24.50 19.03
N ALA A 365 1.78 -24.60 17.97
CA ALA A 365 1.33 -24.61 16.59
C ALA A 365 2.22 -25.50 15.69
N GLU A 366 1.68 -25.97 14.57
CA GLU A 366 2.48 -26.55 13.50
C GLU A 366 3.02 -25.42 12.62
N VAL A 367 4.35 -25.30 12.51
CA VAL A 367 4.97 -24.24 11.71
C VAL A 367 5.27 -24.73 10.30
N LEU A 368 4.71 -24.04 9.31
CA LEU A 368 5.00 -24.24 7.89
C LEU A 368 5.95 -23.17 7.40
N ARG A 369 6.96 -23.58 6.65
CA ARG A 369 7.91 -22.69 6.00
C ARG A 369 8.31 -23.26 4.65
N PHE A 370 8.46 -22.40 3.66
CA PHE A 370 9.10 -22.80 2.43
C PHE A 370 10.62 -22.85 2.59
N ASP A 371 11.18 -24.07 2.61
CA ASP A 371 12.63 -24.26 2.51
C ASP A 371 13.06 -24.43 1.06
N TYR A 372 13.44 -23.32 0.44
CA TYR A 372 13.81 -23.30 -0.98
C TYR A 372 15.07 -24.11 -1.30
N ASN A 373 15.90 -24.48 -0.31
CA ASN A 373 17.09 -25.32 -0.54
C ASN A 373 16.71 -26.79 -0.74
N LEU A 374 15.59 -27.22 -0.16
CA LEU A 374 15.09 -28.60 -0.26
C LEU A 374 14.21 -28.80 -1.50
N PHE A 375 13.72 -27.71 -2.10
CA PHE A 375 12.79 -27.76 -3.23
C PHE A 375 13.49 -28.02 -4.57
N LYS A 376 13.21 -29.18 -5.18
CA LYS A 376 13.77 -29.64 -6.47
C LYS A 376 12.81 -29.43 -7.67
N GLY A 377 12.07 -28.32 -7.71
CA GLY A 377 11.16 -27.99 -8.81
C GLY A 377 11.79 -27.19 -9.95
N ASN A 378 11.07 -27.05 -11.07
CA ASN A 378 11.57 -26.37 -12.28
C ASN A 378 12.07 -24.93 -12.03
N ILE A 379 11.44 -24.21 -11.11
CA ILE A 379 11.79 -22.83 -10.76
C ILE A 379 13.16 -22.72 -10.06
N SER A 380 13.62 -23.79 -9.41
CA SER A 380 14.92 -23.84 -8.72
C SER A 380 16.09 -24.19 -9.64
N SER A 381 15.84 -24.46 -10.95
CA SER A 381 16.89 -24.73 -11.93
C SER A 381 17.88 -23.56 -12.12
N LYS A 382 19.16 -23.88 -12.37
CA LYS A 382 20.29 -22.91 -12.41
C LYS A 382 20.12 -21.73 -13.39
N ARG A 383 19.21 -21.82 -14.38
CA ARG A 383 18.94 -20.77 -15.36
C ARG A 383 18.14 -19.60 -14.77
N THR A 384 17.22 -19.85 -13.83
CA THR A 384 16.47 -18.82 -13.07
C THR A 384 17.26 -18.27 -11.88
N ALA A 385 18.21 -19.03 -11.34
CA ALA A 385 19.06 -18.63 -10.21
C ALA A 385 20.16 -17.59 -10.56
N ARG A 386 20.42 -17.32 -11.85
CA ARG A 386 21.57 -16.52 -12.31
C ARG A 386 21.41 -14.99 -12.27
N MET A 387 20.31 -14.45 -11.74
CA MET A 387 20.24 -13.01 -11.48
C MET A 387 21.00 -12.69 -10.19
N LYS A 388 22.27 -12.27 -10.30
CA LYS A 388 23.06 -11.74 -9.18
C LYS A 388 22.23 -10.75 -8.37
N GLN A 389 21.90 -11.09 -7.12
CA GLN A 389 21.27 -10.15 -6.22
C GLN A 389 22.28 -9.07 -5.86
N LEU A 390 21.91 -7.82 -6.15
CA LEU A 390 22.71 -6.66 -5.77
C LEU A 390 22.79 -6.60 -4.24
N GLY A 391 23.95 -6.30 -3.67
CA GLY A 391 24.19 -6.37 -2.21
C GLY A 391 23.21 -5.53 -1.37
N PHE A 392 22.68 -4.42 -1.90
CA PHE A 392 21.65 -3.63 -1.22
C PHE A 392 20.30 -4.38 -1.10
N ARG A 393 19.94 -5.21 -2.09
CA ARG A 393 18.72 -6.02 -2.08
C ARG A 393 18.81 -7.16 -1.08
N VAL A 394 20.02 -7.68 -0.82
CA VAL A 394 20.20 -8.69 0.22
C VAL A 394 19.96 -8.09 1.61
N LYS A 395 20.47 -6.88 1.84
CA LYS A 395 20.24 -6.14 3.09
C LYS A 395 18.78 -5.74 3.28
N ASP A 396 18.11 -5.36 2.19
CA ASP A 396 16.74 -4.88 2.26
C ASP A 396 15.72 -6.03 2.16
N TRP A 397 15.87 -7.04 1.30
CA TRP A 397 14.85 -8.07 1.04
C TRP A 397 15.23 -9.47 1.49
N GLY A 398 16.42 -9.63 2.07
CA GLY A 398 16.96 -10.93 2.47
C GLY A 398 17.76 -11.62 1.34
N PRO A 399 18.48 -12.70 1.69
CA PRO A 399 19.37 -13.41 0.77
C PRO A 399 18.68 -14.43 -0.14
N ALA A 400 17.40 -14.74 0.11
CA ALA A 400 16.66 -15.75 -0.64
C ALA A 400 16.45 -15.28 -2.09
N PRO A 401 16.56 -16.17 -3.11
CA PRO A 401 16.28 -15.84 -4.49
C PRO A 401 14.89 -15.20 -4.66
N ARG A 402 14.75 -14.28 -5.61
CA ARG A 402 13.51 -13.49 -5.80
C ARG A 402 12.25 -14.37 -5.93
N TRP A 403 12.35 -15.51 -6.59
CA TRP A 403 11.21 -16.41 -6.81
C TRP A 403 10.64 -16.99 -5.52
N VAL A 404 11.46 -17.12 -4.46
CA VAL A 404 11.04 -17.57 -3.13
C VAL A 404 9.98 -16.62 -2.57
N ALA A 405 10.17 -15.31 -2.75
CA ALA A 405 9.19 -14.33 -2.30
C ALA A 405 7.82 -14.48 -2.98
N PHE A 406 7.73 -15.08 -4.18
CA PHE A 406 6.44 -15.37 -4.80
C PHE A 406 5.81 -16.65 -4.23
N VAL A 407 6.61 -17.67 -3.94
CA VAL A 407 6.13 -18.87 -3.24
C VAL A 407 5.62 -18.50 -1.85
N ASP A 408 6.40 -17.75 -1.08
CA ASP A 408 6.00 -17.24 0.23
C ASP A 408 4.72 -16.40 0.15
N PHE A 409 4.58 -15.56 -0.89
CA PHE A 409 3.41 -14.70 -1.06
C PHE A 409 2.14 -15.53 -1.24
N PHE A 410 2.15 -16.50 -2.16
CA PHE A 410 0.99 -17.33 -2.43
C PHE A 410 0.73 -18.36 -1.34
N LEU A 411 1.76 -18.95 -0.74
CA LEU A 411 1.61 -19.84 0.42
C LEU A 411 0.97 -19.09 1.60
N ALA A 412 1.46 -17.91 1.92
CA ALA A 412 0.90 -17.06 2.97
C ALA A 412 -0.53 -16.61 2.67
N SER A 413 -0.85 -16.37 1.40
CA SER A 413 -2.21 -16.00 0.98
C SER A 413 -3.22 -17.14 1.12
N ARG A 414 -2.77 -18.38 1.38
CA ARG A 414 -3.64 -19.51 1.75
C ARG A 414 -4.06 -19.49 3.22
N ALA A 415 -3.63 -18.51 4.03
CA ALA A 415 -4.02 -18.45 5.43
C ALA A 415 -5.41 -17.86 5.66
N LYS A 416 -6.12 -18.32 6.70
CA LYS A 416 -7.43 -17.78 7.11
C LYS A 416 -7.34 -16.48 7.93
N HIS A 417 -6.20 -16.22 8.54
CA HIS A 417 -5.93 -15.02 9.32
C HIS A 417 -4.46 -14.61 9.12
N ALA A 418 -4.12 -13.36 9.43
CA ALA A 418 -2.77 -12.85 9.26
C ALA A 418 -2.27 -12.05 10.48
N VAL A 419 -0.99 -12.18 10.77
CA VAL A 419 -0.24 -11.35 11.72
C VAL A 419 0.97 -10.78 11.00
N VAL A 420 1.19 -9.48 11.12
CA VAL A 420 2.44 -8.82 10.71
C VAL A 420 3.22 -8.35 11.92
N SER A 421 4.54 -8.50 11.85
CA SER A 421 5.47 -8.00 12.86
C SER A 421 6.74 -7.49 12.20
N GLY A 422 7.55 -6.74 12.93
CA GLY A 422 8.85 -6.32 12.44
C GLY A 422 9.75 -5.69 13.49
N ALA A 423 10.88 -5.18 13.01
CA ALA A 423 11.92 -4.61 13.85
C ALA A 423 11.61 -3.17 14.29
N HIS A 424 12.53 -2.55 15.04
CA HIS A 424 12.37 -1.21 15.65
C HIS A 424 11.83 -0.13 14.70
N ARG A 425 12.07 -0.22 13.39
CA ARG A 425 11.64 0.82 12.43
C ARG A 425 10.40 0.47 11.62
N ARG A 426 9.93 -0.77 11.57
CA ARG A 426 8.83 -1.19 10.68
C ARG A 426 8.01 -2.30 11.31
N VAL A 427 6.68 -2.21 11.19
CA VAL A 427 5.73 -3.26 11.60
C VAL A 427 5.46 -4.24 10.46
N GLY A 428 5.47 -3.75 9.22
CA GLY A 428 5.11 -4.54 8.05
C GLY A 428 5.56 -3.88 6.75
N THR A 429 5.13 -4.46 5.64
CA THR A 429 5.43 -4.02 4.28
C THR A 429 4.15 -3.99 3.45
N THR A 430 4.19 -3.24 2.35
CA THR A 430 3.17 -3.33 1.28
C THR A 430 2.97 -4.78 0.82
N TYR A 431 4.05 -5.56 0.78
CA TYR A 431 4.02 -7.00 0.48
C TYR A 431 3.14 -7.79 1.47
N ALA A 432 3.32 -7.58 2.78
CA ALA A 432 2.53 -8.28 3.80
C ALA A 432 1.06 -7.85 3.83
N GLN A 433 0.79 -6.57 3.53
CA GLN A 433 -0.58 -6.09 3.40
C GLN A 433 -1.29 -6.72 2.19
N LEU A 434 -0.61 -6.88 1.06
CA LEU A 434 -1.16 -7.58 -0.10
C LEU A 434 -1.36 -9.08 0.16
N ILE A 435 -0.51 -9.72 0.97
CA ILE A 435 -0.77 -11.11 1.43
C ILE A 435 -2.10 -11.18 2.16
N ALA A 436 -2.30 -10.34 3.20
CA ALA A 436 -3.52 -10.37 3.98
C ALA A 436 -4.76 -10.04 3.13
N ALA A 437 -4.63 -9.09 2.21
CA ALA A 437 -5.69 -8.72 1.28
C ALA A 437 -6.04 -9.88 0.33
N LEU A 438 -5.06 -10.54 -0.29
CA LEU A 438 -5.36 -11.68 -1.16
C LEU A 438 -5.93 -12.86 -0.37
N ALA A 439 -5.42 -13.09 0.84
CA ALA A 439 -5.88 -14.17 1.70
C ALA A 439 -7.37 -14.06 2.04
N GLU A 440 -7.84 -12.86 2.42
CA GLU A 440 -9.26 -12.65 2.68
C GLU A 440 -10.12 -12.84 1.42
N ALA A 441 -9.65 -12.38 0.26
CA ALA A 441 -10.39 -12.50 -0.99
C ALA A 441 -10.50 -13.95 -1.49
N GLN A 442 -9.54 -14.81 -1.17
CA GLN A 442 -9.49 -16.22 -1.61
C GLN A 442 -10.39 -17.17 -0.82
N HIS A 443 -10.59 -16.94 0.48
CA HIS A 443 -11.28 -17.88 1.38
C HIS A 443 -12.79 -17.68 1.47
N ARG A 444 -13.36 -16.83 0.62
CA ARG A 444 -14.73 -16.36 0.75
C ARG A 444 -15.52 -16.69 -0.51
N ASP A 445 -16.13 -17.88 -0.52
CA ASP A 445 -17.22 -18.22 -1.44
C ASP A 445 -18.52 -17.54 -1.01
N GLU A 446 -19.44 -17.30 -1.96
CA GLU A 446 -20.66 -16.50 -1.77
C GLU A 446 -21.59 -17.01 -0.63
N ASN A 447 -21.38 -18.24 -0.14
CA ASN A 447 -22.29 -18.93 0.78
C ASN A 447 -21.77 -19.13 2.23
N HIS A 448 -20.50 -18.87 2.54
CA HIS A 448 -19.96 -19.07 3.89
C HIS A 448 -19.10 -17.89 4.36
N ALA A 449 -19.59 -17.17 5.37
CA ALA A 449 -18.88 -16.07 6.01
C ALA A 449 -17.85 -16.61 7.02
N LEU A 450 -16.62 -16.87 6.58
CA LEU A 450 -15.48 -17.01 7.49
C LEU A 450 -14.91 -15.62 7.78
N ASN A 451 -14.85 -15.19 9.04
CA ASN A 451 -14.32 -13.89 9.44
C ASN A 451 -12.78 -13.89 9.35
N PHE A 452 -12.22 -13.19 8.37
CA PHE A 452 -10.78 -12.99 8.27
C PHE A 452 -10.34 -11.92 9.26
N SER A 453 -9.25 -12.17 9.98
CA SER A 453 -8.70 -11.24 10.97
C SER A 453 -7.25 -10.93 10.63
N PHE A 454 -6.92 -9.65 10.60
CA PHE A 454 -5.56 -9.17 10.33
C PHE A 454 -5.03 -8.39 11.53
N PHE A 455 -3.88 -8.81 12.05
CA PHE A 455 -3.27 -8.21 13.24
C PHE A 455 -1.90 -7.62 12.94
N SER A 456 -1.57 -6.55 13.66
CA SER A 456 -0.25 -5.95 13.70
C SER A 456 0.33 -6.09 15.11
N SER A 457 1.49 -6.72 15.18
CA SER A 457 2.28 -6.87 16.40
C SER A 457 3.21 -5.67 16.57
N PHE A 458 3.04 -4.96 17.67
CA PHE A 458 3.86 -3.80 18.02
C PHE A 458 4.68 -4.08 19.28
N GLN A 459 5.98 -3.88 19.17
CA GLN A 459 6.86 -3.79 20.34
C GLN A 459 6.92 -2.34 20.84
N SER A 460 7.18 -2.15 22.13
CA SER A 460 7.05 -0.85 22.81
C SER A 460 7.94 0.25 22.20
N ASN A 461 9.17 -0.08 21.84
CA ASN A 461 10.11 0.83 21.18
C ASN A 461 9.68 1.23 19.76
N LEU A 462 8.96 0.36 19.05
CA LEU A 462 8.41 0.67 17.74
C LEU A 462 7.30 1.71 17.88
N LEU A 463 6.44 1.61 18.90
CA LEU A 463 5.40 2.59 19.20
C LEU A 463 5.97 3.93 19.68
N SER A 464 6.97 3.90 20.56
CA SER A 464 7.49 5.12 21.17
C SER A 464 8.32 5.98 20.23
N VAL A 465 9.07 5.37 19.30
CA VAL A 465 10.05 6.09 18.46
C VAL A 465 10.09 5.57 17.02
N GLY A 466 9.87 4.27 16.83
CA GLY A 466 10.07 3.61 15.55
C GLY A 466 9.15 4.11 14.42
N LEU A 467 7.85 4.11 14.67
CA LEU A 467 6.82 4.44 13.67
C LEU A 467 6.95 5.89 13.16
N GLN A 468 7.27 6.84 14.03
CA GLN A 468 7.45 8.26 13.66
C GLN A 468 8.60 8.46 12.65
N LYS A 469 9.55 7.52 12.59
CA LYS A 469 10.75 7.58 11.72
C LYS A 469 10.59 6.82 10.40
N GLN A 470 9.42 6.24 10.10
CA GLN A 470 9.21 5.48 8.87
C GLN A 470 9.07 6.37 7.65
N ILE A 471 9.92 6.17 6.65
CA ILE A 471 9.95 6.96 5.40
C ILE A 471 9.09 6.28 4.33
N GLY A 472 8.23 7.04 3.65
CA GLY A 472 7.41 6.57 2.53
C GLY A 472 5.95 7.03 2.65
N TRP A 473 5.20 7.02 1.54
CA TRP A 473 3.76 7.34 1.50
C TRP A 473 2.91 6.23 2.17
N GLY A 474 3.28 4.97 1.95
CA GLY A 474 2.43 3.80 2.19
C GLY A 474 2.57 3.07 3.51
N HIS A 475 3.15 3.70 4.52
CA HIS A 475 3.25 3.06 5.82
C HIS A 475 2.01 3.35 6.64
N VAL A 476 1.00 2.50 6.43
CA VAL A 476 -0.31 2.53 7.10
C VAL A 476 -0.19 2.52 8.62
N TRP A 477 0.96 2.10 9.15
CA TRP A 477 1.22 2.02 10.58
C TRP A 477 1.71 3.33 11.21
N ASN A 478 2.06 4.35 10.43
CA ASN A 478 2.55 5.62 10.97
C ASN A 478 1.49 6.38 11.76
N ARG A 479 0.22 6.17 11.45
CA ARG A 479 -0.93 6.77 12.16
C ARG A 479 -1.00 6.34 13.63
N PHE A 480 -0.52 5.14 13.95
CA PHE A 480 -0.37 4.66 15.32
C PHE A 480 0.72 5.41 16.11
N ALA A 481 1.40 6.37 15.49
CA ALA A 481 2.42 7.23 16.10
C ALA A 481 2.03 8.71 16.10
N GLY A 482 0.80 9.03 15.69
CA GLY A 482 0.27 10.39 15.69
C GLY A 482 0.02 10.94 17.10
N PRO A 483 -0.31 12.23 17.23
CA PRO A 483 -0.58 12.90 18.50
C PRO A 483 -1.60 12.21 19.41
N LEU A 484 -2.60 11.54 18.84
CA LEU A 484 -3.66 10.84 19.58
C LEU A 484 -3.25 9.43 20.03
N SER A 485 -2.03 8.96 19.72
CA SER A 485 -1.54 7.66 20.19
C SER A 485 -0.88 7.80 21.55
N CYS A 486 -1.24 6.93 22.50
CA CYS A 486 -0.65 6.97 23.83
C CYS A 486 0.86 6.72 23.78
N ARG A 487 1.62 7.54 24.51
CA ARG A 487 3.07 7.35 24.62
C ARG A 487 3.38 6.19 25.57
N HIS A 488 4.50 5.50 25.34
CA HIS A 488 5.03 4.44 26.22
C HIS A 488 4.13 3.20 26.42
N GLN A 489 3.40 2.80 25.37
CA GLN A 489 2.63 1.55 25.38
C GLN A 489 3.54 0.32 25.51
N GLN A 490 3.03 -0.72 26.18
CA GLN A 490 3.65 -2.05 26.23
C GLN A 490 3.59 -2.74 24.87
N HIS A 491 3.96 -4.02 24.78
CA HIS A 491 3.72 -4.80 23.56
C HIS A 491 2.22 -4.90 23.31
N GLN A 492 1.80 -4.72 22.05
CA GLN A 492 0.40 -4.65 21.64
C GLN A 492 0.19 -5.50 20.38
N CYS A 493 -1.02 -6.02 20.21
CA CYS A 493 -1.44 -6.83 19.07
C CYS A 493 -2.79 -6.32 18.58
N ALA A 494 -2.74 -5.33 17.68
CA ALA A 494 -3.93 -4.60 17.25
C ALA A 494 -4.53 -5.18 15.97
N LEU A 495 -5.85 -5.17 15.88
CA LEU A 495 -6.54 -5.38 14.62
C LEU A 495 -6.14 -4.31 13.60
N THR A 496 -6.02 -4.72 12.35
CA THR A 496 -5.56 -3.89 11.25
C THR A 496 -6.50 -4.06 10.06
N PRO A 497 -7.06 -2.98 9.51
CA PRO A 497 -7.91 -3.09 8.34
C PRO A 497 -7.09 -3.47 7.08
N LEU A 498 -7.68 -4.29 6.22
CA LEU A 498 -7.07 -4.72 4.94
C LEU A 498 -6.86 -3.55 3.98
N LEU A 499 -7.89 -2.70 3.88
CA LEU A 499 -7.78 -1.37 3.33
C LEU A 499 -7.51 -0.37 4.47
N PRO A 500 -6.27 0.08 4.65
CA PRO A 500 -5.92 1.08 5.64
C PRO A 500 -6.72 2.36 5.37
N PRO A 501 -7.23 3.05 6.41
CA PRO A 501 -7.63 4.43 6.24
C PRO A 501 -6.52 5.21 5.54
N GLY A 502 -6.92 6.08 4.62
CA GLY A 502 -6.05 7.12 4.13
C GLY A 502 -5.68 8.05 5.28
N TRP A 503 -4.80 8.99 4.99
CA TRP A 503 -4.57 10.07 5.95
C TRP A 503 -5.87 10.86 6.17
N TRP A 504 -6.00 11.46 7.36
CA TRP A 504 -7.15 12.26 7.81
C TRP A 504 -8.52 11.54 7.73
N ASP A 505 -8.52 10.20 7.75
CA ASP A 505 -9.72 9.38 7.84
C ASP A 505 -9.92 8.84 9.26
N GLY A 506 -11.06 9.11 9.90
CA GLY A 506 -11.36 8.67 11.27
C GLY A 506 -10.64 9.48 12.34
N ILE A 507 -11.33 9.72 13.46
CA ILE A 507 -10.92 10.66 14.50
C ILE A 507 -9.57 10.24 15.12
N LEU A 508 -9.35 8.94 15.34
CA LEU A 508 -8.12 8.44 15.98
C LEU A 508 -6.93 8.21 15.01
N GLN A 509 -7.04 8.56 13.73
CA GLN A 509 -5.97 8.32 12.74
C GLN A 509 -5.14 9.58 12.44
N SER A 510 -4.85 10.37 13.47
CA SER A 510 -4.11 11.62 13.32
C SER A 510 -2.74 11.39 12.64
N PRO A 511 -2.42 12.12 11.55
CA PRO A 511 -1.13 11.99 10.88
C PRO A 511 0.01 12.55 11.73
N ILE A 512 1.23 12.08 11.47
CA ILE A 512 2.44 12.63 12.07
C ILE A 512 2.84 13.96 11.40
N PRO A 513 3.63 14.84 12.04
CA PRO A 513 3.96 16.17 11.50
C PRO A 513 4.53 16.17 10.08
N ARG A 514 5.39 15.20 9.76
CA ARG A 514 5.92 15.05 8.40
C ARG A 514 4.80 14.85 7.37
N ASP A 515 3.84 13.99 7.70
CA ASP A 515 2.72 13.69 6.80
C ASP A 515 1.83 14.93 6.68
N ILE A 516 1.57 15.67 7.77
CA ILE A 516 0.85 16.97 7.73
C ILE A 516 1.52 17.95 6.74
N ASN A 517 2.82 18.21 6.90
CA ASN A 517 3.55 19.12 6.00
C ASN A 517 3.48 18.66 4.55
N ARG A 518 3.50 17.34 4.32
CA ARG A 518 3.39 16.78 2.97
C ARG A 518 2.02 17.03 2.37
N LEU A 519 0.97 17.03 3.17
CA LEU A 519 -0.42 17.25 2.73
C LEU A 519 -0.73 18.69 2.44
N GLU A 520 -0.11 19.61 3.16
CA GLU A 520 -0.14 21.03 2.82
C GLU A 520 0.39 21.27 1.39
N MET A 521 1.38 20.49 0.93
CA MET A 521 1.86 20.59 -0.47
C MET A 521 0.78 20.20 -1.51
N TYR A 522 -0.25 19.44 -1.13
CA TYR A 522 -1.42 19.11 -1.97
C TYR A 522 -2.57 20.10 -1.77
N GLY A 523 -2.39 21.14 -0.95
CA GLY A 523 -3.44 22.08 -0.56
C GLY A 523 -4.38 21.56 0.51
N VAL A 524 -4.00 20.50 1.23
CA VAL A 524 -4.79 19.93 2.32
C VAL A 524 -4.28 20.49 3.64
N LYS A 525 -5.06 21.41 4.23
CA LYS A 525 -4.84 21.91 5.58
C LYS A 525 -5.71 21.13 6.56
N LEU A 526 -5.09 20.61 7.62
CA LEU A 526 -5.77 19.87 8.68
C LEU A 526 -5.88 20.72 9.95
N ASP A 527 -6.97 20.59 10.69
CA ASP A 527 -7.05 21.08 12.06
C ASP A 527 -6.37 20.10 13.05
N VAL A 528 -6.38 20.45 14.34
CA VAL A 528 -5.76 19.65 15.41
C VAL A 528 -6.40 18.25 15.56
N PHE A 529 -7.65 18.10 15.11
CA PHE A 529 -8.38 16.83 15.12
C PHE A 529 -8.23 16.05 13.81
N GLY A 530 -7.45 16.56 12.86
CA GLY A 530 -7.24 15.94 11.55
C GLY A 530 -8.36 16.20 10.55
N THR A 531 -9.25 17.16 10.79
CA THR A 531 -10.32 17.53 9.85
C THR A 531 -9.79 18.44 8.75
N VAL A 532 -10.22 18.20 7.50
CA VAL A 532 -9.79 18.99 6.34
C VAL A 532 -10.54 20.31 6.25
N ASP A 533 -9.81 21.42 6.09
CA ASP A 533 -10.39 22.70 5.67
C ASP A 533 -10.79 22.65 4.19
N GLY A 534 -12.06 22.33 3.95
CA GLY A 534 -12.61 22.23 2.60
C GLY A 534 -12.65 23.55 1.83
N ASN A 535 -12.69 24.70 2.51
CA ASN A 535 -12.64 26.01 1.86
C ASN A 535 -11.23 26.29 1.36
N HIS A 536 -10.21 26.02 2.19
CA HIS A 536 -8.82 26.14 1.79
C HIS A 536 -8.50 25.23 0.59
N LEU A 537 -8.89 23.96 0.63
CA LEU A 537 -8.65 23.02 -0.48
C LEU A 537 -9.31 23.50 -1.79
N ARG A 538 -10.54 24.03 -1.71
CA ARG A 538 -11.22 24.60 -2.89
C ARG A 538 -10.47 25.82 -3.43
N SER A 539 -10.03 26.72 -2.56
CA SER A 539 -9.26 27.91 -2.96
C SER A 539 -7.92 27.53 -3.59
N PHE A 540 -7.20 26.57 -3.00
CA PHE A 540 -5.96 26.03 -3.54
C PHE A 540 -6.18 25.44 -4.94
N CYS A 541 -7.22 24.61 -5.13
CA CYS A 541 -7.48 24.03 -6.44
C CYS A 541 -7.92 25.06 -7.49
N LYS A 542 -8.52 26.19 -7.09
CA LYS A 542 -8.86 27.29 -7.99
C LYS A 542 -7.65 28.15 -8.38
N SER A 543 -6.74 28.41 -7.46
CA SER A 543 -5.55 29.25 -7.73
C SER A 543 -4.45 28.49 -8.48
N ARG A 544 -4.44 27.16 -8.39
CA ARG A 544 -3.42 26.33 -8.99
C ARG A 544 -3.51 26.29 -10.52
N LYS A 545 -2.36 26.45 -11.17
CA LYS A 545 -2.22 26.22 -12.62
C LYS A 545 -2.47 24.75 -12.96
N TYR A 546 -3.36 24.51 -13.92
CA TYR A 546 -3.71 23.18 -14.38
C TYR A 546 -2.52 22.53 -15.11
N ALA A 547 -1.96 21.47 -14.53
CA ALA A 547 -0.82 20.75 -15.11
C ALA A 547 -1.31 19.56 -15.94
N VAL A 548 -1.08 19.61 -17.26
CA VAL A 548 -1.38 18.49 -18.17
C VAL A 548 -0.10 18.08 -18.87
N LYS A 549 0.33 16.84 -18.62
CA LYS A 549 1.45 16.22 -19.33
C LYS A 549 0.92 15.11 -20.21
N THR A 550 1.27 15.14 -21.49
CA THR A 550 0.89 14.13 -22.47
C THR A 550 2.08 13.58 -23.22
N ILE A 551 2.06 12.28 -23.50
CA ILE A 551 3.09 11.57 -24.23
C ILE A 551 2.43 10.92 -25.48
N PRO A 552 2.95 11.17 -26.69
CA PRO A 552 2.46 10.48 -27.88
C PRO A 552 2.84 8.99 -27.84
N VAL A 553 1.92 8.13 -28.29
CA VAL A 553 2.09 6.68 -28.25
C VAL A 553 2.68 6.13 -29.56
N SER A 554 2.55 6.89 -30.66
CA SER A 554 3.20 6.66 -31.94
C SER A 554 4.55 7.38 -32.02
N ARG A 555 5.48 6.81 -32.79
CA ARG A 555 6.68 7.53 -33.24
C ARG A 555 6.20 8.69 -34.12
N LYS A 556 6.74 9.89 -33.90
CA LYS A 556 6.69 10.94 -34.93
C LYS A 556 7.59 10.46 -36.07
N CYS A 557 7.01 9.96 -37.15
CA CYS A 557 7.76 9.82 -38.39
C CYS A 557 7.72 11.18 -39.08
N GLY A 558 8.90 11.77 -39.27
CA GLY A 558 9.09 12.95 -40.12
C GLY A 558 9.67 12.47 -41.44
N GLY A 559 8.86 12.39 -42.49
CA GLY A 559 9.27 11.85 -43.78
C GLY A 559 9.67 10.37 -43.73
N LEU A 560 10.73 10.00 -44.44
CA LEU A 560 11.21 8.61 -44.61
C LEU A 560 11.96 8.03 -43.40
N THR A 561 12.06 8.74 -42.28
CA THR A 561 12.77 8.25 -41.09
C THR A 561 11.86 8.14 -39.87
N CYS A 562 11.92 7.00 -39.20
CA CYS A 562 11.22 6.74 -37.95
C CYS A 562 12.24 6.34 -36.87
N ALA A 563 12.47 7.20 -35.88
CA ALA A 563 13.36 6.97 -34.73
C ALA A 563 12.73 6.07 -33.65
#